data_AF-A0A101WD40-F1
#
_entry.id   AF-A0A101WD40-F1
#
_cell.length_a   1.000
_cell.length_b   1.000
_cell.length_c   1.000
_cell.angle_alpha   90.00
_cell.angle_beta   90.00
_cell.angle_gamma   90.00
#
_symmetry.space_group_name_H-M   'P 1'
#
loop_
_entity.id
_entity.type
_entity.pdbx_description
1 polymer ?
#
loop_
_entity_poly.entity_id
_entity_poly.type
_entity_poly.pdbx_seq_one_letter_code
_entity_poly.pdbx_strand_id
1 'polypeptide(L)'
;MKTNRNEKRQKFTQPKKSKAGLYSIVGVVVCNVCGTTWDLQILKGINGGCQTYPLEALTYSLNGDNLEIPQTILDTWAPRV
;
A
#
# COMPACT_ATOMS: atom_id res chain seq x y z
N MET A 1 34.29 -13.33 33.99
CA MET A 1 34.11 -13.48 32.53
C MET A 1 33.38 -12.25 32.01
N LYS A 2 34.08 -11.34 31.31
CA LYS A 2 33.52 -10.04 30.87
C LYS A 2 33.04 -10.17 29.43
N THR A 3 31.73 -10.09 29.19
CA THR A 3 31.14 -10.19 27.84
C THR A 3 31.02 -8.80 27.22
N ASN A 4 31.94 -8.47 26.31
CA ASN A 4 31.87 -7.28 25.47
C ASN A 4 30.85 -7.52 24.35
N ARG A 5 29.60 -7.10 24.53
CA ARG A 5 28.58 -7.11 23.47
C ARG A 5 28.68 -5.80 22.69
N ASN A 6 29.57 -5.78 21.70
CA ASN A 6 29.70 -4.68 20.76
C ASN A 6 28.43 -4.60 19.89
N GLU A 7 27.64 -3.54 20.08
CA GLU A 7 26.41 -3.26 19.34
C GLU A 7 26.77 -2.99 17.87
N LYS A 8 26.51 -3.98 17.01
CA LYS A 8 26.53 -3.77 15.55
C LYS A 8 25.36 -2.86 15.19
N ARG A 9 25.60 -1.56 15.11
CA ARG A 9 24.68 -0.60 14.49
C ARG A 9 24.54 -0.97 13.01
N GLN A 10 23.51 -1.75 12.71
CA GLN A 10 23.07 -2.03 11.35
C GLN A 10 22.58 -0.70 10.76
N LYS A 11 23.46 -0.01 10.04
CA LYS A 11 23.14 1.21 9.32
C LYS A 11 22.22 0.79 8.17
N PHE A 12 20.91 0.99 8.32
CA PHE A 12 19.96 0.83 7.22
C PHE A 12 20.17 1.98 6.24
N THR A 13 21.21 1.87 5.40
CA THR A 13 21.37 2.77 4.26
C THR A 13 20.37 2.36 3.20
N GLN A 14 19.30 3.13 3.11
CA GLN A 14 18.33 3.06 2.03
C GLN A 14 19.06 3.32 0.70
N PRO A 15 18.97 2.41 -0.30
CA PRO A 15 19.68 2.58 -1.56
C PRO A 15 19.06 3.75 -2.32
N LYS A 16 19.82 4.85 -2.46
CA LYS A 16 19.51 5.92 -3.42
C LYS A 16 19.68 5.36 -4.82
N LYS A 17 18.59 4.86 -5.43
CA LYS A 17 18.59 4.48 -6.85
C LYS A 17 17.89 5.57 -7.66
N SER A 18 18.71 6.44 -8.24
CA SER A 18 18.35 7.26 -9.38
C SER A 18 18.24 6.38 -10.63
N LYS A 19 17.04 5.89 -10.93
CA LYS A 19 16.61 5.54 -12.29
C LYS A 19 15.10 5.72 -12.33
N ALA A 20 14.60 6.49 -13.31
CA ALA A 20 13.19 6.60 -13.61
C ALA A 20 12.65 5.22 -14.06
N GLY A 21 12.37 4.35 -13.09
CA GLY A 21 11.61 3.13 -13.29
C GLY A 21 10.14 3.48 -13.18
N LEU A 22 9.34 3.09 -14.18
CA LEU A 22 7.90 3.05 -14.05
C LEU A 22 7.55 1.95 -13.04
N TYR A 23 7.38 2.34 -11.77
CA TYR A 23 6.92 1.44 -10.72
C TYR A 23 5.44 1.17 -10.94
N SER A 24 5.12 0.02 -11.54
CA SER A 24 3.75 -0.50 -11.54
C SER A 24 3.55 -1.29 -10.26
N ILE A 25 2.53 -0.96 -9.48
CA ILE A 25 2.10 -1.78 -8.34
C ILE A 25 1.52 -3.06 -8.96
N VAL A 26 2.17 -4.20 -8.77
CA VAL A 26 1.67 -5.52 -9.18
C VAL A 26 1.29 -6.26 -7.91
N GLY A 27 0.02 -6.60 -7.72
CA GLY A 27 -0.43 -7.28 -6.52
C GLY A 27 -1.93 -7.53 -6.45
N VAL A 28 -2.32 -8.34 -5.47
CA VAL A 28 -3.71 -8.64 -5.15
C VAL A 28 -3.98 -8.31 -3.68
N VAL A 29 -5.22 -7.95 -3.37
CA VAL A 29 -5.69 -7.86 -1.99
C VAL A 29 -6.81 -8.87 -1.77
N VAL A 30 -6.82 -9.50 -0.60
CA VAL A 30 -7.75 -10.58 -0.27
C VAL A 30 -8.55 -10.21 0.97
N CYS A 31 -9.88 -10.29 0.88
CA CYS A 31 -10.75 -10.14 2.05
C CYS A 31 -10.66 -11.40 2.92
N ASN A 32 -10.30 -11.21 4.18
CA ASN A 32 -10.26 -12.29 5.16
C ASN A 32 -11.65 -12.83 5.55
N VAL A 33 -12.73 -12.07 5.33
CA VAL A 33 -14.09 -12.47 5.69
C VAL A 33 -14.74 -13.32 4.60
N CYS A 34 -14.77 -12.82 3.36
CA CYS A 34 -15.52 -13.45 2.26
C CYS A 34 -14.62 -14.04 1.16
N GLY A 35 -13.30 -14.04 1.37
CA GLY A 35 -12.33 -14.61 0.43
C GLY A 35 -12.24 -13.87 -0.91
N THR A 36 -12.80 -12.66 -1.00
CA THR A 36 -12.77 -11.91 -2.26
C THR A 36 -11.35 -11.46 -2.56
N THR A 37 -10.88 -11.79 -3.75
CA THR A 37 -9.57 -11.35 -4.25
C THR A 37 -9.79 -10.27 -5.28
N TRP A 38 -9.14 -9.12 -5.11
CA TRP A 38 -9.15 -8.04 -6.10
C TRP A 38 -7.75 -7.82 -6.68
N ASP A 39 -7.71 -7.54 -7.98
CA ASP A 39 -6.50 -7.09 -8.67
C ASP A 39 -6.25 -5.60 -8.38
N LEU A 40 -5.07 -5.23 -7.89
CA LEU A 40 -4.76 -3.84 -7.52
C LEU A 40 -4.39 -2.95 -8.72
N GLN A 41 -4.19 -3.50 -9.91
CA GLN A 41 -3.92 -2.74 -11.13
C GLN A 41 -5.20 -2.26 -11.79
N ILE A 42 -6.19 -3.14 -11.87
CA ILE A 42 -7.47 -2.86 -12.53
C ILE A 42 -8.63 -2.65 -11.56
N LEU A 43 -8.40 -2.84 -10.26
CA LEU A 43 -9.40 -2.71 -9.17
C LEU A 43 -10.64 -3.59 -9.35
N LYS A 44 -10.51 -4.71 -10.07
CA LYS A 44 -11.59 -5.67 -10.33
C LYS A 44 -11.50 -6.87 -9.41
N GLY A 45 -12.66 -7.35 -8.96
CA GLY A 45 -12.77 -8.63 -8.28
C GLY A 45 -12.44 -9.77 -9.24
N ILE A 46 -11.63 -10.73 -8.78
CA ILE A 46 -11.23 -11.94 -9.50
C ILE A 46 -12.08 -13.13 -9.03
N ASN A 47 -12.31 -13.26 -7.71
CA ASN A 47 -13.06 -14.35 -7.10
C ASN A 47 -13.66 -13.90 -5.75
N GLY A 48 -14.56 -14.70 -5.15
CA GLY A 48 -15.17 -14.51 -3.82
C GLY A 48 -16.54 -13.84 -3.83
N GLY A 49 -17.06 -13.50 -2.64
CA GLY A 49 -18.44 -13.04 -2.47
C GLY A 49 -18.73 -11.57 -2.84
N CYS A 50 -17.70 -10.71 -2.86
CA CYS A 50 -17.84 -9.25 -3.00
C CYS A 50 -17.25 -8.72 -4.32
N GLN A 51 -17.19 -9.55 -5.37
CA GLN A 51 -16.58 -9.16 -6.66
C GLN A 51 -17.25 -7.95 -7.31
N THR A 52 -18.56 -7.76 -7.10
CA THR A 52 -19.35 -6.63 -7.60
C THR A 52 -19.17 -5.35 -6.78
N TYR A 53 -18.41 -5.41 -5.68
CA TYR A 53 -18.01 -4.26 -4.87
C TYR A 53 -16.51 -4.01 -5.09
N PRO A 54 -16.12 -3.36 -6.20
CA PRO A 54 -14.72 -3.08 -6.50
C PRO A 54 -14.15 -2.05 -5.52
N LEU A 55 -12.85 -2.15 -5.24
CA LEU A 55 -12.15 -1.21 -4.38
C LEU A 55 -12.14 0.20 -4.98
N GLU A 56 -12.23 1.21 -4.13
CA GLU A 56 -11.93 2.59 -4.51
C GLU A 56 -10.44 2.86 -4.34
N ALA A 57 -9.81 3.45 -5.35
CA ALA A 57 -8.46 3.99 -5.17
C ALA A 57 -8.53 5.34 -4.45
N LEU A 58 -7.79 5.46 -3.36
CA LEU A 58 -7.53 6.74 -2.71
C LEU A 58 -6.51 7.53 -3.54
N THR A 59 -6.89 8.72 -3.98
CA THR A 59 -5.94 9.62 -4.64
C THR A 59 -5.01 10.25 -3.61
N TYR A 60 -3.72 10.27 -3.91
CA TYR A 60 -2.69 10.85 -3.06
C TYR A 60 -1.70 11.66 -3.90
N SER A 61 -1.00 12.59 -3.26
CA SER A 61 0.15 13.30 -3.81
C SER A 61 1.42 12.89 -3.08
N LEU A 62 2.56 12.98 -3.77
CA LEU A 62 3.87 12.80 -3.17
C LEU A 62 4.48 14.16 -2.86
N ASN A 63 4.87 14.37 -1.60
CA ASN A 63 5.60 15.56 -1.16
C ASN A 63 6.91 15.13 -0.49
N GLY A 64 7.98 15.07 -1.29
CA GLY A 64 9.26 14.50 -0.88
C GLY A 64 9.11 13.00 -0.54
N ASP A 65 9.32 12.66 0.72
CA ASP A 65 9.20 11.29 1.24
C ASP A 65 7.81 10.99 1.85
N ASN A 66 6.89 11.95 1.82
CA ASN A 66 5.56 11.82 2.40
C ASN A 66 4.49 11.54 1.33
N LEU A 67 3.55 10.66 1.68
CA LEU A 67 2.29 10.48 0.98
C LEU A 67 1.25 11.39 1.62
N GLU A 68 0.69 12.31 0.86
CA GLU A 68 -0.33 13.25 1.30
C GLU A 68 -1.67 12.86 0.69
N ILE A 69 -2.67 12.70 1.53
CA ILE A 69 -4.05 12.40 1.11
C ILE A 69 -4.88 13.67 1.34
N PRO A 70 -5.62 14.17 0.35
CA PRO A 70 -6.50 15.31 0.53
C PRO A 70 -7.55 15.02 1.61
N GLN A 71 -7.61 15.87 2.64
CA GLN A 71 -8.55 15.69 3.74
C GLN A 71 -10.01 15.72 3.27
N THR A 72 -10.31 16.50 2.23
CA THR A 72 -11.64 16.59 1.64
C THR A 72 -12.18 15.24 1.21
N ILE A 73 -11.32 14.33 0.71
CA ILE A 73 -11.74 12.99 0.27
C ILE A 73 -12.14 12.14 1.48
N LEU A 74 -11.41 12.26 2.58
CA LEU A 74 -11.71 11.57 3.83
C LEU A 74 -13.01 12.09 4.45
N ASP A 75 -13.22 13.41 4.43
CA ASP A 75 -14.41 14.04 4.99
C ASP A 75 -15.67 13.71 4.17
N THR A 76 -15.53 13.54 2.85
CA THR A 76 -16.64 13.12 1.97
C THR A 76 -16.84 11.61 1.90
N TRP A 77 -15.97 10.83 2.54
CA TRP A 77 -16.05 9.38 2.48
C TRP A 77 -17.32 8.88 3.19
N ALA A 78 -18.06 8.00 2.52
CA ALA A 78 -19.22 7.34 3.07
C ALA A 78 -19.17 5.84 2.80
N PRO A 79 -19.71 5.00 3.71
CA PRO A 79 -19.91 3.59 3.44
C PRO A 79 -20.74 3.40 2.16
N ARG A 80 -20.33 2.44 1.33
CA ARG A 80 -21.10 2.08 0.14
C ARG A 80 -22.37 1.34 0.57
N VAL A 81 -23.50 1.69 -0.04
CA VAL A 81 -24.82 1.08 0.18
C VAL A 81 -24.97 -0.26 -0.53
#